data_AF-A0AAW2SKK3-F1
#
_entry.id   AF-A0AAW2SKK3-F1
#
_cell.length_a   1.000
_cell.length_b   1.000
_cell.length_c   1.000
_cell.angle_alpha   90.00
_cell.angle_beta   90.00
_cell.angle_gamma   90.00
#
_symmetry.space_group_name_H-M   'P 1'
#
loop_
_entity.id
_entity.type
_entity.pdbx_description
1 polymer ?
#
loop_
_entity_poly.entity_id
_entity_poly.type
_entity_poly.pdbx_seq_one_letter_code
_entity_poly.pdbx_strand_id
1 'polypeptide(L)'
;MTSELQKESMDIDSPGGSKGSPHRLQGNGFNLYPVSVNDSGEGLPYAPEDWPNPGDKWGWKVGRRTAISGYYLDRYMYLPARLREAGHKKGFASRLSVEQYIRAKFPDTDIDAFLPHLVGESLQNHLRKHMYE
;
A
#
# COMPACT_ATOMS: atom_id res chain seq x y z
N MET A 1 22.80 33.51 -54.19
CA MET A 1 22.57 32.20 -54.83
C MET A 1 22.05 31.27 -53.76
N THR A 2 20.92 30.65 -54.05
CA THR A 2 20.14 29.71 -53.25
C THR A 2 20.81 28.34 -53.08
N SER A 3 20.15 27.46 -52.30
CA SER A 3 20.30 25.99 -52.17
C SER A 3 21.43 25.50 -51.24
N GLU A 4 21.28 24.47 -50.39
CA GLU A 4 20.17 23.58 -50.06
C GLU A 4 20.55 22.70 -48.84
N LEU A 5 19.56 22.07 -48.22
CA LEU A 5 19.62 21.03 -47.19
C LEU A 5 20.47 19.82 -47.61
N GLN A 6 21.24 19.25 -46.67
CA GLN A 6 21.38 17.79 -46.59
C GLN A 6 21.19 17.28 -45.15
N LYS A 7 20.23 16.38 -45.08
CA LYS A 7 19.80 15.52 -43.99
C LYS A 7 20.72 14.31 -43.97
N GLU A 8 21.31 13.99 -42.83
CA GLU A 8 21.93 12.68 -42.63
C GLU A 8 21.49 12.12 -41.28
N SER A 9 20.71 11.05 -41.36
CA SER A 9 20.30 10.22 -40.24
C SER A 9 21.46 9.34 -39.82
N MET A 10 21.75 9.31 -38.53
CA MET A 10 22.54 8.22 -37.95
C MET A 10 21.63 7.44 -37.01
N ASP A 11 21.21 6.28 -37.50
CA ASP A 11 20.76 5.16 -36.69
C ASP A 11 21.90 4.76 -35.74
N ILE A 12 21.65 4.85 -34.44
CA ILE A 12 22.44 4.14 -33.44
C ILE A 12 21.54 3.04 -32.87
N ASP A 13 21.81 1.83 -33.36
CA ASP A 13 21.39 0.57 -32.77
C ASP A 13 22.14 0.30 -31.46
N SER A 14 21.53 -0.53 -30.60
CA SER A 14 22.05 -1.18 -29.39
C SER A 14 21.81 -0.47 -28.02
N PRO A 15 21.70 -1.23 -26.92
CA PRO A 15 20.55 -2.08 -26.59
C PRO A 15 20.05 -1.85 -25.15
N GLY A 16 18.85 -2.34 -24.83
CA GLY A 16 18.54 -2.80 -23.47
C GLY A 16 18.58 -1.77 -22.35
N GLY A 17 17.55 -0.94 -22.26
CA GLY A 17 17.20 -0.23 -21.03
C GLY A 17 15.73 -0.42 -20.76
N SER A 18 15.31 -1.65 -20.45
CA SER A 18 13.97 -1.92 -19.91
C SER A 18 13.79 -0.98 -18.73
N LYS A 19 13.01 0.10 -18.94
CA LYS A 19 12.67 1.06 -17.90
C LYS A 19 12.05 0.25 -16.79
N GLY A 20 12.84 0.05 -15.73
CA GLY A 20 12.51 -0.80 -14.62
C GLY A 20 11.09 -0.48 -14.21
N SER A 21 10.19 -1.45 -14.43
CA SER A 21 8.83 -1.44 -13.93
C SER A 21 8.88 -0.92 -12.50
N PRO A 22 8.01 0.02 -12.09
CA PRO A 22 7.90 0.35 -10.68
C PRO A 22 7.72 -0.97 -9.94
N HIS A 23 8.64 -1.21 -9.01
CA HIS A 23 8.89 -2.50 -8.38
C HIS A 23 7.58 -3.25 -8.12
N ARG A 24 7.32 -4.30 -8.91
CA ARG A 24 6.25 -5.26 -8.64
C ARG A 24 6.70 -6.08 -7.45
N LEU A 25 6.39 -5.60 -6.24
CA LEU A 25 6.75 -6.26 -4.99
C LEU A 25 5.78 -7.42 -4.75
N GLN A 26 6.18 -8.60 -5.20
CA GLN A 26 5.45 -9.84 -5.03
C GLN A 26 5.83 -10.48 -3.68
N GLY A 27 5.31 -9.94 -2.58
CA GLY A 27 5.37 -10.58 -1.27
C GLY A 27 4.19 -11.51 -1.00
N ASN A 28 3.04 -11.25 -1.64
CA ASN A 28 1.76 -11.85 -1.24
C ASN A 28 0.75 -11.95 -2.41
N GLY A 29 1.23 -11.89 -3.66
CA GLY A 29 0.36 -11.81 -4.86
C GLY A 29 -0.23 -10.42 -5.13
N PHE A 30 -0.16 -9.49 -4.18
CA PHE A 30 -0.61 -8.12 -4.34
C PHE A 30 0.52 -7.21 -4.84
N ASN A 31 0.26 -6.47 -5.93
CA ASN A 31 1.17 -5.42 -6.38
C ASN A 31 0.96 -4.18 -5.50
N LEU A 32 1.80 -4.02 -4.47
CA LEU A 32 1.86 -2.78 -3.69
C LEU A 32 2.31 -1.64 -4.60
N TYR A 33 1.60 -0.52 -4.56
CA TYR A 33 1.95 0.70 -5.28
C TYR A 33 2.42 1.81 -4.31
N PRO A 34 3.13 2.84 -4.79
CA PRO A 34 3.46 4.00 -3.97
C PRO A 34 2.19 4.81 -3.63
N VAL A 35 2.09 5.31 -2.40
CA VAL A 35 0.99 6.18 -1.96
C VAL A 35 1.52 7.54 -1.50
N SER A 36 0.74 8.59 -1.73
CA SER A 36 1.06 9.97 -1.37
C SER A 36 0.59 10.31 0.05
N VAL A 37 1.09 11.41 0.59
CA VAL A 37 0.69 11.93 1.90
C VAL A 37 -0.82 12.22 1.90
N ASN A 38 -1.52 11.73 2.93
CA ASN A 38 -2.99 11.78 3.06
C ASN A 38 -3.78 10.85 2.13
N ASP A 39 -3.14 10.01 1.32
CA ASP A 39 -3.87 9.04 0.51
C ASP A 39 -4.72 8.12 1.37
N SER A 40 -5.86 7.76 0.82
CA SER A 40 -6.81 6.84 1.45
C SER A 40 -7.50 6.00 0.40
N GLY A 41 -7.93 4.81 0.80
CA GLY A 41 -8.68 3.91 -0.06
C GLY A 41 -9.43 2.88 0.78
N GLU A 42 -10.01 1.91 0.09
CA GLU A 42 -10.70 0.78 0.69
C GLU A 42 -10.15 -0.51 0.09
N GLY A 43 -10.08 -1.55 0.90
CA GLY A 43 -9.68 -2.87 0.48
C GLY A 43 -8.20 -2.98 0.08
N LEU A 44 -7.95 -4.00 -0.72
CA LEU A 44 -6.61 -4.42 -1.11
C LEU A 44 -5.91 -3.33 -1.96
N PRO A 45 -4.58 -3.21 -1.89
CA PRO A 45 -3.67 -4.10 -1.17
C PRO A 45 -3.33 -3.65 0.27
N TYR A 46 -3.92 -2.57 0.77
CA TYR A 46 -3.53 -1.98 2.08
C TYR A 46 -4.54 -2.22 3.20
N ALA A 47 -5.71 -2.77 2.89
CA ALA A 47 -6.70 -3.16 3.87
C ALA A 47 -7.41 -4.47 3.45
N PRO A 48 -8.01 -5.20 4.41
CA PRO A 48 -8.79 -6.40 4.11
C PRO A 48 -10.04 -6.13 3.25
N GLU A 49 -10.38 -7.11 2.41
CA GLU A 49 -11.66 -7.21 1.70
C GLU A 49 -12.37 -8.51 2.09
N ASP A 50 -13.69 -8.55 1.88
CA ASP A 50 -14.56 -9.69 2.12
C ASP A 50 -14.53 -10.22 3.57
N TRP A 51 -14.16 -9.36 4.52
CA TRP A 51 -14.10 -9.69 5.93
C TRP A 51 -14.71 -8.59 6.81
N PRO A 52 -15.54 -8.93 7.82
CA PRO A 52 -15.90 -10.29 8.24
C PRO A 52 -16.92 -10.99 7.35
N ASN A 53 -17.65 -10.24 6.51
CA ASN A 53 -18.57 -10.79 5.53
C ASN A 53 -18.11 -10.46 4.10
N PRO A 54 -18.47 -11.30 3.11
CA PRO A 54 -18.28 -10.96 1.70
C PRO A 54 -18.85 -9.57 1.35
N GLY A 55 -18.08 -8.78 0.63
CA GLY A 55 -18.39 -7.39 0.27
C GLY A 55 -17.96 -6.35 1.29
N ASP A 56 -17.51 -6.73 2.50
CA ASP A 56 -16.96 -5.76 3.45
C ASP A 56 -15.55 -5.32 3.03
N LYS A 57 -15.39 -4.02 2.80
CA LYS A 57 -14.10 -3.41 2.50
C LYS A 57 -13.64 -2.55 3.65
N TRP A 58 -12.48 -2.85 4.19
CA TRP A 58 -11.85 -2.03 5.22
C TRP A 58 -11.22 -0.80 4.60
N GLY A 59 -11.38 0.36 5.23
CA GLY A 59 -10.74 1.58 4.77
C GLY A 59 -9.30 1.68 5.29
N TRP A 60 -8.41 2.29 4.52
CA TRP A 60 -7.08 2.66 4.96
C TRP A 60 -6.79 4.14 4.64
N LYS A 61 -5.91 4.75 5.44
CA LYS A 61 -5.37 6.09 5.17
C LYS A 61 -3.94 6.20 5.68
N VAL A 62 -3.09 6.87 4.92
CA VAL A 62 -1.78 7.31 5.37
C VAL A 62 -1.83 8.75 5.86
N GLY A 63 -1.10 9.08 6.93
CA GLY A 63 -0.96 10.44 7.43
C GLY A 63 0.29 11.14 6.88
N ARG A 64 0.81 12.09 7.65
CA ARG A 64 1.90 12.98 7.17
C ARG A 64 3.27 12.54 7.64
N ARG A 65 3.39 11.91 8.80
CA ARG A 65 4.69 11.58 9.37
C ARG A 65 5.28 10.40 8.62
N THR A 66 6.51 10.59 8.16
CA THR A 66 7.34 9.54 7.56
C THR A 66 8.53 9.28 8.45
N ALA A 67 8.93 8.01 8.54
CA ALA A 67 10.22 7.65 9.12
C ALA A 67 11.36 8.09 8.17
N ILE A 68 12.58 8.18 8.70
CA ILE A 68 13.80 8.45 7.90
C ILE A 68 13.96 7.41 6.78
N SER A 69 13.49 6.19 7.01
CA SER A 69 13.42 5.08 6.06
C SER A 69 12.36 5.23 4.96
N GLY A 70 11.58 6.31 4.92
CA GLY A 70 10.66 6.62 3.84
C GLY A 70 9.27 5.97 3.93
N TYR A 71 8.93 5.27 5.03
CA TYR A 71 7.58 4.76 5.24
C TYR A 71 6.71 5.70 6.08
N TYR A 72 5.40 5.70 5.83
CA TYR A 72 4.43 6.42 6.66
C TYR A 72 4.29 5.79 8.04
N LEU A 73 4.52 6.58 9.07
CA LEU A 73 4.30 6.23 10.47
C LEU A 73 2.82 6.30 10.82
N ASP A 74 2.14 7.31 10.27
CA ASP A 74 0.72 7.49 10.47
C ASP A 74 -0.05 6.57 9.51
N ARG A 75 -0.61 5.50 10.03
CA ARG A 75 -1.47 4.57 9.30
C ARG A 75 -2.75 4.36 10.07
N TYR A 76 -3.87 4.57 9.38
CA TYR A 76 -5.20 4.44 9.95
C TYR A 76 -5.97 3.37 9.21
N MET A 77 -6.72 2.58 9.98
CA MET A 77 -7.65 1.59 9.46
C MET A 77 -9.08 2.00 9.83
N TYR A 78 -10.04 1.78 8.94
CA TYR A 78 -11.45 2.15 9.16
C TYR A 78 -12.34 0.93 8.97
N LEU A 79 -13.41 0.88 9.78
CA LEU A 79 -14.42 -0.17 9.65
C LEU A 79 -15.11 -0.14 8.27
N PRO A 80 -15.47 -1.33 7.74
CA PRO A 80 -16.39 -1.44 6.62
C PRO A 80 -17.67 -0.65 6.83
N ALA A 81 -18.24 -0.15 5.74
CA ALA A 81 -19.48 0.64 5.75
C ALA A 81 -20.60 -0.01 6.59
N ARG A 82 -20.72 -1.34 6.49
CA ARG A 82 -21.73 -2.14 7.21
C ARG A 82 -21.53 -2.19 8.72
N LEU A 83 -20.28 -2.13 9.18
CA LEU A 83 -19.93 -2.18 10.60
C LEU A 83 -19.86 -0.80 11.26
N ARG A 84 -20.02 0.27 10.47
CA ARG A 84 -20.06 1.63 10.98
C ARG A 84 -21.43 1.89 11.59
N GLU A 85 -21.45 2.28 12.86
CA GLU A 85 -22.66 2.83 13.49
C GLU A 85 -23.06 4.12 12.76
N ALA A 86 -24.37 4.37 12.66
CA ALA A 86 -24.90 5.52 11.94
C ALA A 86 -24.24 6.82 12.43
N GLY A 87 -23.48 7.47 11.55
CA GLY A 87 -22.77 8.72 11.85
C GLY A 87 -21.32 8.58 12.36
N HIS A 88 -20.84 7.38 12.69
CA HIS A 88 -19.52 7.19 13.29
C HIS A 88 -18.56 6.37 12.42
N LYS A 89 -17.61 7.06 11.78
CA LYS A 89 -16.42 6.43 11.18
C LYS A 89 -15.45 6.06 12.31
N LYS A 90 -15.49 4.81 12.79
CA LYS A 90 -14.49 4.33 13.73
C LYS A 90 -13.17 4.10 12.98
N GLY A 91 -12.21 4.98 13.24
CA GLY A 91 -10.83 4.88 12.77
C GLY A 91 -9.92 4.35 13.86
N PHE A 92 -9.00 3.47 13.48
CA PHE A 92 -8.01 2.86 14.35
C PHE A 92 -6.63 3.38 13.95
N ALA A 93 -5.91 3.98 14.89
CA ALA A 93 -4.57 4.54 14.67
C ALA A 93 -3.44 3.57 15.05
N SER A 94 -3.79 2.38 15.57
CA SER A 94 -2.82 1.37 15.97
C SER A 94 -3.34 -0.04 15.71
N ARG A 95 -2.44 -0.97 15.41
CA ARG A 95 -2.74 -2.40 15.29
C ARG A 95 -3.44 -2.93 16.53
N LEU A 96 -2.93 -2.58 17.72
CA LEU A 96 -3.49 -3.03 19.00
C LEU A 96 -4.98 -2.65 19.12
N SER A 97 -5.35 -1.45 18.68
CA SER A 97 -6.76 -1.01 18.73
C SER A 97 -7.67 -1.78 17.76
N VAL A 98 -7.15 -2.20 16.60
CA VAL A 98 -7.87 -3.08 15.66
C VAL A 98 -8.03 -4.48 16.26
N GLU A 99 -6.95 -5.04 16.79
CA GLU A 99 -6.92 -6.36 17.42
C GLU A 99 -7.91 -6.46 18.59
N GLN A 100 -7.88 -5.48 19.50
CA GLN A 100 -8.82 -5.40 20.62
C GLN A 100 -10.28 -5.31 20.15
N TYR A 101 -10.54 -4.52 19.10
CA TYR A 101 -11.88 -4.43 18.53
C TYR A 101 -12.35 -5.76 17.96
N ILE A 102 -11.49 -6.46 17.23
CA ILE A 102 -11.82 -7.74 16.61
C ILE A 102 -12.06 -8.80 17.66
N ARG A 103 -11.20 -8.93 18.68
CA ARG A 103 -11.45 -9.85 19.81
C ARG A 103 -12.78 -9.58 20.51
N ALA A 104 -13.13 -8.31 20.65
CA ALA A 104 -14.36 -7.92 21.34
C ALA A 104 -15.63 -8.17 20.51
N LYS A 105 -15.57 -8.00 19.18
CA LYS A 105 -16.74 -8.11 18.29
C LYS A 105 -16.86 -9.45 17.57
N PHE A 106 -15.74 -10.12 17.35
CA PHE A 106 -15.62 -11.38 16.62
C PHE A 106 -14.67 -12.32 17.39
N PRO A 107 -15.08 -12.81 18.57
CA PRO A 107 -14.21 -13.58 19.48
C PRO A 107 -13.66 -14.88 18.86
N ASP A 108 -14.36 -15.45 17.88
CA ASP A 108 -13.97 -16.67 17.17
C ASP A 108 -13.01 -16.41 16.00
N THR A 109 -12.57 -15.17 15.81
CA THR A 109 -11.68 -14.81 14.70
C THR A 109 -10.23 -15.16 15.02
N ASP A 110 -9.59 -15.88 14.10
CA ASP A 110 -8.14 -15.95 14.03
C ASP A 110 -7.57 -14.61 13.54
N ILE A 111 -7.04 -13.82 14.48
CA ILE A 111 -6.48 -12.49 14.22
C ILE A 111 -5.24 -12.58 13.34
N ASP A 112 -4.48 -13.66 13.46
CA ASP A 112 -3.26 -13.84 12.68
C ASP A 112 -3.61 -14.13 11.21
N ALA A 113 -4.73 -14.82 10.97
CA ALA A 113 -5.31 -14.98 9.64
C ALA A 113 -5.97 -13.70 9.09
N PHE A 114 -6.55 -12.84 9.94
CA PHE A 114 -7.12 -11.55 9.52
C PHE A 114 -6.05 -10.50 9.20
N LEU A 115 -4.92 -10.55 9.89
CA LEU A 115 -3.81 -9.60 9.72
C LEU A 115 -2.52 -10.30 9.26
N PRO A 116 -2.54 -11.00 8.10
CA PRO A 116 -1.35 -11.72 7.61
C PRO A 116 -0.18 -10.77 7.29
N HIS A 117 -0.44 -9.47 7.21
CA HIS A 117 0.56 -8.42 7.01
C HIS A 117 0.97 -7.68 8.28
N LEU A 118 0.31 -7.92 9.43
CA LEU A 118 0.63 -7.27 10.70
C LEU A 118 1.29 -8.22 11.70
N VAL A 119 1.29 -9.53 11.46
CA VAL A 119 2.08 -10.53 12.19
C VAL A 119 3.38 -10.74 11.46
N GLY A 120 4.49 -10.38 12.11
CA GLY A 120 5.82 -10.46 11.55
C GLY A 120 6.24 -9.13 10.93
N GLU A 121 7.44 -8.71 11.29
CA GLU A 121 8.13 -7.47 10.92
C GLU A 121 8.31 -7.26 9.39
N SER A 122 7.63 -8.04 8.55
CA SER A 122 7.89 -8.18 7.11
C SER A 122 7.45 -6.98 6.28
N LEU A 123 6.42 -6.22 6.68
CA LEU A 123 6.12 -4.91 6.07
C LEU A 123 6.92 -3.74 6.66
N GLN A 124 7.56 -3.92 7.83
CA GLN A 124 8.40 -2.88 8.43
C GLN A 124 9.88 -3.00 8.01
N ASN A 125 10.36 -4.21 7.67
CA ASN A 125 11.77 -4.50 7.43
C ASN A 125 12.19 -4.70 5.96
N HIS A 126 11.29 -4.62 4.96
CA HIS A 126 11.65 -5.03 3.59
C HIS A 126 11.37 -4.04 2.45
N LEU A 127 11.38 -2.74 2.72
CA LEU A 127 11.62 -1.72 1.69
C LEU A 127 13.05 -1.18 1.81
N ARG A 128 14.04 -2.08 1.80
CA ARG A 128 15.45 -1.70 1.65
C ARG A 128 15.80 -1.69 0.17
N LYS A 129 15.95 -0.50 -0.43
CA LYS A 129 16.90 -0.32 -1.53
C LYS A 129 17.66 1.00 -1.40
N HIS A 130 18.97 0.81 -1.31
CA HIS A 130 20.07 1.65 -1.79
C HIS A 130 19.71 3.10 -2.14
N MET A 131 20.16 4.01 -1.29
CA MET A 131 20.77 5.25 -1.78
C MET A 131 21.91 5.63 -0.83
N TYR A 132 23.11 5.15 -1.18
CA TYR A 132 24.38 5.87 -1.14
C TYR A 132 25.32 5.04 -2.03
N GLU A 133 25.34 5.39 -3.31
CA GLU A 133 26.61 5.60 -4.03
C GLU A 133 26.88 7.10 -3.93
#